data_AF-A2DJE4-F1
#
_entry.id   AF-A2DJE4-F1
#
_cell.length_a   1.000
_cell.length_b   1.000
_cell.length_c   1.000
_cell.angle_alpha   90.00
_cell.angle_beta   90.00
_cell.angle_gamma   90.00
#
_symmetry.space_group_name_H-M   'P 1'
#
loop_
_entity.id
_entity.type
_entity.pdbx_description
1 polymer ?
#
loop_
_entity_poly.entity_id
_entity_poly.type
_entity_poly.pdbx_seq_one_letter_code
_entity_poly.pdbx_strand_id
1 'polypeptide(L)'
;MDKVKKAVAELTEDMVKSGEWQNVDFAPLNFEAQGTKIPCGHEHPLLKVRAEFRNIFFQMGFEKMDTSKWVENSFWNFDSLFQGQQHPCRDMHDTFFQTQSSHSQSQTTTTSSASRICTSTVATAQSVSATTSLSRFHSQTS
;
A
#
# COMPACT_ATOMS: atom_id res chain seq x y z
N MET A 1 -65.73 0.10 21.06
CA MET A 1 -64.26 0.09 21.11
C MET A 1 -63.77 -0.63 19.88
N ASP A 2 -63.38 0.10 18.84
CA ASP A 2 -62.93 -0.47 17.58
C ASP A 2 -61.54 -1.10 17.75
N LYS A 3 -61.46 -2.42 17.56
CA LYS A 3 -60.20 -3.15 17.57
C LYS A 3 -59.44 -2.80 16.29
N VAL A 4 -58.39 -1.99 16.42
CA VAL A 4 -57.43 -1.70 15.34
C VAL A 4 -56.90 -3.03 14.82
N LYS A 5 -57.10 -3.30 13.52
CA LYS A 5 -56.55 -4.48 12.84
C LYS A 5 -55.03 -4.38 12.88
N LYS A 6 -54.36 -5.35 13.48
CA LYS A 6 -52.89 -5.39 13.60
C LYS A 6 -52.31 -5.79 12.24
N ALA A 7 -51.70 -4.85 11.54
CA ALA A 7 -50.99 -5.13 10.28
C ALA A 7 -49.72 -5.97 10.55
N VAL A 8 -49.44 -6.93 9.68
CA VAL A 8 -48.26 -7.79 9.78
C VAL A 8 -47.09 -7.10 9.06
N ALA A 9 -45.91 -7.08 9.70
CA ALA A 9 -44.73 -6.36 9.21
C ALA A 9 -43.85 -7.21 8.28
N GLU A 10 -43.70 -8.51 8.57
CA GLU A 10 -42.86 -9.43 7.80
C GLU A 10 -43.60 -10.73 7.51
N LEU A 11 -43.31 -11.33 6.36
CA LEU A 11 -43.87 -12.61 5.96
C LEU A 11 -43.16 -13.73 6.72
N THR A 12 -43.90 -14.49 7.54
CA THR A 12 -43.37 -15.64 8.27
C THR A 12 -43.55 -16.93 7.48
N GLU A 13 -42.67 -17.91 7.72
CA GLU A 13 -42.69 -19.21 7.04
C GLU A 13 -44.01 -19.97 7.25
N ASP A 14 -44.59 -19.87 8.45
CA ASP A 14 -45.86 -20.53 8.78
C ASP A 14 -47.05 -19.97 8.00
N MET A 15 -47.07 -18.66 7.75
CA MET A 15 -48.11 -18.01 6.93
C MET A 15 -48.04 -18.40 5.45
N VAL A 16 -46.83 -18.70 4.95
CA VAL A 16 -46.62 -19.21 3.58
C VAL A 16 -47.16 -20.64 3.47
N LYS A 17 -46.93 -21.48 4.49
CA LYS A 17 -47.41 -22.87 4.53
C LYS A 17 -48.93 -22.97 4.73
N SER A 18 -49.52 -22.09 5.54
CA SER A 18 -50.97 -22.09 5.83
C SER A 18 -51.81 -21.41 4.73
N GLY A 19 -51.19 -20.64 3.83
CA GLY A 19 -51.90 -19.87 2.80
C GLY A 19 -52.59 -18.61 3.32
N GLU A 20 -52.44 -18.29 4.61
CA GLU A 20 -53.08 -17.15 5.26
C GLU A 20 -52.52 -15.80 4.81
N TRP A 21 -51.36 -15.79 4.14
CA TRP A 21 -50.72 -14.57 3.62
C TRP A 21 -51.60 -13.77 2.64
N GLN A 22 -52.59 -14.39 1.99
CA GLN A 22 -53.48 -13.71 1.03
C GLN A 22 -54.54 -12.84 1.71
N ASN A 23 -54.90 -13.13 2.96
CA ASN A 23 -56.01 -12.50 3.67
C ASN A 23 -55.54 -11.51 4.75
N VAL A 24 -54.24 -11.17 4.77
CA VAL A 24 -53.62 -10.31 5.79
C VAL A 24 -53.18 -8.99 5.17
N ASP A 25 -53.52 -7.89 5.82
CA ASP A 25 -53.05 -6.55 5.45
C ASP A 25 -51.60 -6.35 5.95
N PHE A 26 -50.67 -6.15 5.01
CA PHE A 26 -49.27 -5.86 5.32
C PHE A 26 -49.06 -4.36 5.57
N ALA A 27 -48.16 -4.03 6.49
CA ALA A 27 -47.74 -2.64 6.68
C ALA A 27 -46.96 -2.14 5.44
N PRO A 28 -47.27 -0.94 4.90
CA PRO A 28 -46.57 -0.42 3.74
C PRO A 28 -45.10 -0.15 4.07
N LEU A 29 -44.20 -0.72 3.28
CA LEU A 29 -42.77 -0.52 3.43
C LEU A 29 -42.36 0.87 2.91
N ASN A 30 -41.55 1.59 3.69
CA ASN A 30 -40.94 2.83 3.23
C ASN A 30 -39.70 2.54 2.38
N PHE A 31 -39.80 2.69 1.06
CA PHE A 31 -38.69 2.48 0.12
C PHE A 31 -37.65 3.61 0.11
N GLU A 32 -37.97 4.77 0.68
CA GLU A 32 -37.04 5.90 0.77
C GLU A 32 -36.08 5.77 1.96
N ALA A 33 -36.39 4.89 2.91
CA ALA A 33 -35.57 4.68 4.08
C ALA A 33 -34.25 3.97 3.71
N GLN A 34 -33.14 4.42 4.31
CA GLN A 34 -31.87 3.72 4.19
C GLN A 34 -31.98 2.35 4.87
N GLY A 35 -31.71 1.29 4.12
CA GLY A 35 -31.67 -0.07 4.63
C GLY A 35 -30.52 -0.30 5.61
N THR A 36 -30.53 -1.48 6.24
CA THR A 36 -29.48 -1.89 7.17
C THR A 36 -28.12 -1.97 6.48
N LYS A 37 -27.12 -1.28 7.05
CA LYS A 37 -25.75 -1.33 6.53
C LYS A 37 -25.13 -2.70 6.83
N ILE A 38 -24.67 -3.37 5.78
CA ILE A 38 -23.91 -4.62 5.90
C ILE A 38 -22.48 -4.26 6.36
N PRO A 39 -21.91 -4.92 7.38
CA PRO A 39 -20.54 -4.67 7.79
C PRO A 39 -19.58 -5.12 6.69
N CYS A 40 -18.81 -4.17 6.14
CA CYS A 40 -17.76 -4.43 5.14
C CYS A 40 -16.39 -3.97 5.66
N GLY A 41 -15.32 -4.57 5.12
CA GLY A 41 -13.95 -4.12 5.38
C GLY A 41 -13.71 -2.74 4.77
N HIS A 42 -13.03 -1.86 5.50
CA HIS A 42 -12.67 -0.52 5.04
C HIS A 42 -11.16 -0.41 4.88
N GLU A 43 -10.70 0.18 3.78
CA GLU A 43 -9.29 0.50 3.60
C GLU A 43 -8.93 1.79 4.35
N HIS A 44 -7.74 1.82 4.96
CA HIS A 44 -7.24 3.01 5.63
C HIS A 44 -7.07 4.17 4.61
N PRO A 45 -7.61 5.38 4.87
CA PRO A 45 -7.60 6.48 3.89
C PRO A 45 -6.22 6.82 3.33
N LEU A 46 -5.17 6.75 4.16
CA LEU A 46 -3.79 6.97 3.73
C LEU A 46 -3.33 5.96 2.65
N LEU A 47 -3.75 4.70 2.74
CA LEU A 47 -3.38 3.66 1.78
C LEU A 47 -4.10 3.85 0.44
N LYS A 48 -5.38 4.25 0.49
CA LYS A 48 -6.15 4.63 -0.70
C LYS A 48 -5.45 5.75 -1.48
N VAL A 49 -5.09 6.83 -0.79
CA VAL A 49 -4.38 7.96 -1.40
C VAL A 49 -3.00 7.53 -1.91
N ARG A 50 -2.25 6.72 -1.15
CA ARG A 50 -0.96 6.16 -1.59
C ARG A 50 -1.09 5.34 -2.88
N ALA A 51 -2.16 4.56 -3.03
CA ALA A 51 -2.43 3.76 -4.22
C ALA A 51 -2.74 4.65 -5.44
N GLU A 52 -3.54 5.71 -5.24
CA GLU A 52 -3.83 6.70 -6.29
C GLU A 52 -2.56 7.41 -6.76
N PHE A 53 -1.73 7.93 -5.84
CA PHE A 53 -0.45 8.55 -6.17
C PHE A 53 0.46 7.60 -6.96
N ARG A 54 0.59 6.35 -6.51
CA ARG A 54 1.38 5.33 -7.23
C ARG A 54 0.88 5.14 -8.67
N ASN A 55 -0.43 5.14 -8.87
CA ASN A 55 -1.03 4.92 -10.18
C ASN A 55 -0.74 6.09 -11.14
N ILE A 56 -0.75 7.33 -10.65
CA ILE A 56 -0.37 8.51 -11.43
C ILE A 56 1.08 8.41 -11.91
N PHE A 57 2.01 8.02 -11.03
CA PHE A 57 3.41 7.83 -11.42
C PHE A 57 3.60 6.71 -12.45
N PHE A 58 2.84 5.62 -12.35
CA PHE A 58 2.89 4.54 -13.34
C PHE A 58 2.35 4.95 -14.71
N GLN A 59 1.31 5.79 -14.75
CA GLN A 59 0.78 6.33 -16.01
C GLN A 59 1.80 7.25 -16.72
N MET A 60 2.69 7.89 -15.97
CA MET A 60 3.78 8.70 -16.51
C MET A 60 5.02 7.86 -16.92
N GLY A 61 4.97 6.53 -16.75
CA GLY A 61 6.08 5.63 -17.10
C GLY A 61 7.15 5.47 -16.02
N PHE A 62 6.93 5.95 -14.79
CA PHE A 62 7.84 5.69 -13.69
C PHE A 62 7.66 4.28 -13.14
N GLU A 63 8.74 3.66 -12.68
CA GLU A 63 8.71 2.38 -11.97
C GLU A 63 8.91 2.59 -10.47
N LYS A 64 8.26 1.74 -9.66
CA LYS A 64 8.43 1.77 -8.21
C LYS A 64 9.80 1.23 -7.82
N MET A 65 10.61 2.06 -7.17
CA MET A 65 11.88 1.64 -6.57
C MET A 65 11.66 0.86 -5.26
N ASP A 66 12.53 -0.11 -4.99
CA ASP A 66 12.45 -0.92 -3.76
C ASP A 66 12.92 -0.15 -2.52
N THR A 67 11.98 0.14 -1.61
CA THR A 67 12.26 0.82 -0.32
C THR A 67 12.21 -0.12 0.88
N SER A 68 12.58 -1.40 0.70
CA SER A 68 12.52 -2.43 1.74
C SER A 68 13.39 -2.18 2.98
N LYS A 69 14.31 -1.21 2.93
CA LYS A 69 15.23 -0.87 4.02
C LYS A 69 14.73 0.32 4.82
N TRP A 70 14.49 0.07 6.10
CA TRP A 70 14.12 1.09 7.08
C TRP A 70 15.33 1.77 7.69
N VAL A 71 16.46 1.06 7.74
CA VAL A 71 17.72 1.49 8.36
C VAL A 71 18.78 1.53 7.26
N GLU A 72 19.35 2.72 7.02
CA GLU A 72 20.30 3.04 5.96
C GLU A 72 21.59 3.63 6.53
N ASN A 73 22.68 3.57 5.77
CA ASN A 73 23.94 4.17 6.20
C ASN A 73 23.90 5.70 6.03
N SER A 74 24.46 6.48 6.97
CA SER A 74 24.58 7.94 6.88
C SER A 74 25.21 8.40 5.55
N PHE A 75 26.12 7.59 5.02
CA PHE A 75 26.70 7.82 3.69
C PHE A 75 25.65 7.89 2.57
N TRP A 76 24.71 6.93 2.52
CA TRP A 76 23.68 6.86 1.47
C TRP A 76 22.51 7.81 1.69
N ASN A 77 22.28 8.22 2.94
CA ASN A 77 21.21 9.16 3.27
C ASN A 77 21.63 10.62 3.07
N PHE A 78 22.91 10.96 3.29
CA PHE A 78 23.36 12.35 3.29
C PHE A 78 24.57 12.63 2.40
N ASP A 79 25.65 11.83 2.49
CA ASP A 79 26.89 12.10 1.74
C ASP A 79 26.68 11.95 0.22
N SER A 80 25.92 10.95 -0.20
CA SER A 80 25.60 10.72 -1.62
C SER A 80 24.70 11.80 -2.23
N LEU A 81 23.99 12.56 -1.39
CA LEU A 81 23.15 13.70 -1.79
C LEU A 81 23.90 15.04 -1.67
N PHE A 82 25.23 15.00 -1.43
CA PHE A 82 26.09 16.18 -1.26
C PHE A 82 25.68 17.10 -0.11
N GLN A 83 25.02 16.58 0.93
CA GLN A 83 24.68 17.36 2.11
C GLN A 83 25.90 17.49 3.03
N GLY A 84 26.26 18.70 3.46
CA GLY A 84 27.44 18.92 4.31
C GLY A 84 27.35 18.21 5.67
N GLN A 85 28.51 17.88 6.24
CA GLN A 85 28.59 17.19 7.55
C GLN A 85 28.07 18.04 8.72
N GLN A 86 28.21 19.37 8.63
CA GLN A 86 27.76 20.33 9.65
C GLN A 86 26.31 20.79 9.43
N HIS A 87 25.56 20.14 8.53
CA HIS A 87 24.19 20.55 8.25
C HIS A 87 23.28 20.17 9.44
N PRO A 88 22.44 21.09 9.96
CA PRO A 88 21.64 20.87 11.17
C PRO A 88 20.74 19.63 11.09
N CYS A 89 20.22 19.31 9.90
CA CYS A 89 19.45 18.08 9.63
C CYS A 89 20.17 16.75 9.98
N ARG A 90 21.51 16.74 10.18
CA ARG A 90 22.26 15.55 10.63
C ARG A 90 22.34 15.42 12.15
N ASP A 91 21.83 16.39 12.90
CA ASP A 91 21.87 16.36 14.35
C ASP A 91 21.03 15.20 14.90
N MET A 92 21.42 14.71 16.07
CA MET A 92 20.78 13.59 16.77
C MET A 92 19.31 13.88 17.11
N HIS A 93 18.93 15.15 17.19
CA HIS A 93 17.55 15.57 17.43
C HIS A 93 16.63 15.36 16.21
N ASP A 94 17.19 15.45 15.00
CA ASP A 94 16.43 15.33 13.75
C ASP A 94 16.52 13.92 13.15
N THR A 95 17.62 13.21 13.41
CA THR A 95 17.87 11.87 12.85
C THR A 95 18.06 10.83 13.94
N PHE A 96 17.32 9.73 13.86
CA PHE A 96 17.51 8.58 14.75
C PHE A 96 18.73 7.77 14.34
N PHE A 97 19.71 7.68 15.25
CA PHE A 97 20.91 6.86 15.08
C PHE A 97 20.80 5.56 15.87
N GLN A 98 21.16 4.44 15.24
CA GLN A 98 21.27 3.16 15.93
C GLN A 98 22.70 2.96 16.48
N THR A 99 22.81 2.69 17.78
CA THR A 99 24.09 2.29 18.39
C THR A 99 24.40 0.84 18.03
N GLN A 100 25.44 0.61 17.22
CA GLN A 100 25.99 -0.72 16.94
C GLN A 100 27.07 -1.05 17.99
N SER A 101 27.03 -2.24 18.58
CA SER A 101 27.99 -2.65 19.59
C SER A 101 29.37 -3.02 18.98
N SER A 102 30.39 -2.34 19.50
CA SER A 102 31.83 -2.68 19.58
C SER A 102 32.82 -2.34 18.46
N HIS A 103 32.58 -2.43 17.14
CA HIS A 103 33.72 -2.26 16.18
C HIS A 103 33.46 -1.59 14.82
N SER A 104 32.31 -0.96 14.57
CA SER A 104 32.08 -0.24 13.30
C SER A 104 31.50 1.15 13.54
N GLN A 105 32.28 2.20 13.25
CA GLN A 105 31.86 3.61 13.32
C GLN A 105 30.94 4.03 12.15
N SER A 106 30.06 3.13 11.68
CA SER A 106 29.09 3.45 10.64
C SER A 106 27.76 3.80 11.30
N GLN A 107 27.55 5.11 11.52
CA GLN A 107 26.27 5.65 11.99
C GLN A 107 25.17 5.25 11.00
N THR A 108 24.25 4.39 11.46
CA THR A 108 23.16 3.89 10.63
C THR A 108 21.87 4.63 11.01
N THR A 109 21.25 5.28 10.03
CA THR A 109 20.13 6.23 10.13
C THR A 109 18.85 5.63 9.55
N THR A 110 17.71 5.90 10.16
CA THR A 110 16.43 5.35 9.71
C THR A 110 15.83 6.15 8.55
N THR A 111 16.15 5.84 7.29
CA THR A 111 15.60 6.59 6.13
C THR A 111 15.61 5.80 4.81
N SER A 112 14.81 6.26 3.84
CA SER A 112 14.44 5.57 2.59
C SER A 112 15.60 5.42 1.58
N SER A 113 15.76 4.20 1.03
CA SER A 113 16.89 3.67 0.22
C SER A 113 17.10 4.22 -1.21
N ALA A 114 16.51 5.36 -1.59
CA ALA A 114 16.45 5.81 -2.98
C ALA A 114 17.83 5.99 -3.66
N SER A 115 18.82 6.54 -2.94
CA SER A 115 20.15 6.82 -3.52
C SER A 115 20.93 5.55 -3.90
N ARG A 116 20.70 4.43 -3.22
CA ARG A 116 21.47 3.20 -3.44
C ARG A 116 21.01 2.45 -4.70
N ILE A 117 19.70 2.45 -4.95
CA ILE A 117 19.08 1.68 -6.05
C ILE A 117 19.58 2.17 -7.41
N CYS A 118 19.71 3.49 -7.58
CA CYS A 118 20.28 4.08 -8.78
C CYS A 118 21.71 3.57 -9.05
N THR A 119 22.54 3.43 -8.00
CA THR A 119 23.91 2.91 -8.15
C THR A 119 23.97 1.40 -8.42
N SER A 120 23.08 0.60 -7.84
CA SER A 120 23.05 -0.84 -8.10
C SER A 120 22.54 -1.18 -9.51
N THR A 121 21.56 -0.43 -10.02
CA THR A 121 21.02 -0.67 -11.37
C THR A 121 22.05 -0.36 -12.45
N VAL A 122 22.90 0.67 -12.26
CA VAL A 122 24.02 0.96 -13.15
C VAL A 122 25.06 -0.17 -13.14
N ALA A 123 25.37 -0.73 -11.97
CA ALA A 123 26.32 -1.84 -11.85
C ALA A 123 25.80 -3.13 -12.51
N THR A 124 24.50 -3.43 -12.39
CA THR A 124 23.89 -4.57 -13.08
C THR A 124 23.83 -4.35 -14.59
N ALA A 125 23.50 -3.15 -15.07
CA ALA A 125 23.41 -2.85 -16.51
C ALA A 125 24.75 -3.03 -17.26
N GLN A 126 25.89 -2.75 -16.60
CA GLN A 126 27.22 -2.97 -17.18
C GLN A 126 27.59 -4.45 -17.30
N SER A 127 27.16 -5.31 -16.38
CA SER A 127 27.48 -6.75 -16.46
C SER A 127 26.67 -7.47 -17.54
N VAL A 128 25.40 -7.13 -17.76
CA VAL A 128 24.57 -7.77 -18.81
C VAL A 128 25.03 -7.45 -20.24
N SER A 129 25.63 -6.27 -20.44
CA SER A 129 26.22 -5.88 -21.73
C SER A 129 27.51 -6.66 -22.03
N ALA A 130 28.29 -7.01 -21.00
CA ALA A 130 29.50 -7.81 -21.16
C ALA A 130 29.18 -9.26 -21.55
N THR A 131 28.17 -9.89 -20.95
CA THR A 131 27.79 -11.28 -21.25
C THR A 131 27.17 -11.46 -22.64
N THR A 132 26.48 -10.44 -23.16
CA THR A 132 25.89 -10.47 -24.52
C THR A 132 26.96 -10.36 -25.62
N SER A 133 28.12 -9.74 -25.34
CA SER A 133 29.24 -9.70 -26.27
C SER A 133 30.00 -11.04 -26.37
N LEU A 134 30.06 -11.80 -25.27
CA LEU A 134 30.78 -13.08 -25.19
C LEU A 134 29.99 -14.24 -25.85
N SER A 135 28.66 -14.22 -25.75
CA SER A 135 27.79 -15.21 -26.41
C SER A 135 27.72 -15.03 -27.94
N ARG A 136 28.01 -13.82 -28.45
CA ARG A 136 28.05 -13.53 -29.88
C ARG A 136 29.36 -13.97 -30.57
N PHE A 137 30.43 -14.17 -29.80
CA PHE A 137 31.72 -14.67 -30.32
C PHE A 137 31.74 -16.19 -30.52
N HIS A 138 31.00 -16.96 -29.71
CA HIS A 138 30.93 -18.42 -29.84
C HIS A 138 30.05 -18.91 -31.00
N SER A 139 29.27 -18.03 -31.65
CA SER A 139 28.42 -18.38 -32.79
C SER A 139 29.08 -18.19 -34.16
N GLN A 140 30.31 -17.66 -34.24
CA GLN A 140 31.03 -17.43 -35.51
C GLN A 140 32.16 -18.44 -35.80
N THR A 141 32.36 -19.43 -34.93
CA THR A 141 33.31 -20.53 -35.16
C THR A 141 32.57 -21.86 -35.12
N SER A 142 31.74 -22.12 -36.13
CA SER A 142 31.24 -23.47 -36.45
C SER A 142 30.97 -23.58 -37.94
#